data_AF-A0A8T5SAF0-F1
#
_entry.id   AF-A0A8T5SAF0-F1
#
_cell.length_a   1.000
_cell.length_b   1.000
_cell.length_c   1.000
_cell.angle_alpha   90.00
_cell.angle_beta   90.00
_cell.angle_gamma   90.00
#
_symmetry.space_group_name_H-M   'P 1'
#
loop_
_entity.id
_entity.type
_entity.pdbx_description
1 polymer ?
#
loop_
_entity_poly.entity_id
_entity_poly.type
_entity_poly.pdbx_seq_one_letter_code
_entity_poly.pdbx_strand_id
1 'polypeptide(L)'
;MIKTVSPKKINKLLEEYSTKNRINEYIDEKKLENVNETIEVIINILELIKEFIKTPETNMIRSLFDTKEDLISELEDHILKLKNEDFSKIKDLIILFAPTSDLQEISLDSGWVKLFLIISEKFDCVIKDLIEKFKLKAIFKRNY
;
A
#
# COMPACT_ATOMS: atom_id res chain seq x y z
N MET A 1 -21.01 -17.35 6.76
CA MET A 1 -21.22 -16.09 7.48
C MET A 1 -19.89 -15.34 7.45
N ILE A 2 -19.73 -14.36 6.56
CA ILE A 2 -18.47 -13.61 6.42
C ILE A 2 -18.37 -12.67 7.62
N LYS A 3 -17.38 -12.89 8.51
CA LYS A 3 -17.13 -12.02 9.66
C LYS A 3 -16.47 -10.74 9.15
N THR A 4 -17.28 -9.72 8.89
CA THR A 4 -16.78 -8.39 8.54
C THR A 4 -16.15 -7.74 9.77
N VAL A 5 -14.95 -7.17 9.63
CA VAL A 5 -14.36 -6.31 10.66
C VAL A 5 -15.34 -5.16 10.95
N SER A 6 -15.62 -4.90 12.24
CA SER A 6 -16.54 -3.85 12.64
C SER A 6 -16.06 -2.48 12.13
N PRO A 7 -16.92 -1.67 11.49
CA PRO A 7 -16.56 -0.32 11.02
C PRO A 7 -15.91 0.56 12.10
N LYS A 8 -16.28 0.39 13.36
CA LYS A 8 -15.67 1.12 14.49
C LYS A 8 -14.19 0.76 14.71
N LYS A 9 -13.80 -0.48 14.46
CA LYS A 9 -12.42 -0.96 14.62
C LYS A 9 -11.54 -0.48 13.45
N ILE A 10 -12.09 -0.47 12.23
CA ILE A 10 -11.42 0.08 11.05
C ILE A 10 -11.19 1.59 11.20
N ASN A 11 -12.23 2.34 11.59
CA ASN A 11 -12.12 3.80 11.75
C ASN A 11 -11.13 4.19 12.87
N LYS A 12 -11.13 3.46 13.99
CA LYS A 12 -10.16 3.68 15.07
C LYS A 12 -8.71 3.42 14.62
N LEU A 13 -8.46 2.33 13.90
CA LEU A 13 -7.13 2.03 13.36
C LEU A 13 -6.70 3.07 12.32
N LEU A 14 -7.61 3.50 11.46
CA LEU A 14 -7.39 4.60 10.51
C LEU A 14 -7.02 5.91 11.21
N GLU A 15 -7.76 6.29 12.25
CA GLU A 15 -7.49 7.50 13.03
C GLU A 15 -6.14 7.40 13.74
N GLU A 16 -5.85 6.28 14.40
CA GLU A 16 -4.58 6.04 15.09
C GLU A 16 -3.39 6.06 14.12
N TYR A 17 -3.53 5.46 12.93
CA TYR A 17 -2.47 5.38 11.93
C TYR A 17 -2.27 6.69 11.17
N SER A 18 -3.36 7.39 10.85
CA SER A 18 -3.31 8.71 10.19
C SER A 18 -2.74 9.78 11.11
N THR A 19 -3.01 9.69 12.42
CA THR A 19 -2.46 10.60 13.45
C THR A 19 -0.97 10.35 13.67
N LYS A 20 -0.50 9.09 13.61
CA LYS A 20 0.92 8.76 13.82
C LYS A 20 1.83 9.05 12.62
N ASN A 21 1.32 8.97 11.39
CA ASN A 21 2.18 8.84 10.20
C ASN A 21 2.02 9.96 9.15
N ARG A 22 1.50 11.14 9.52
CA ARG A 22 1.31 12.32 8.63
C ARG A 22 0.53 12.03 7.33
N ILE A 23 -0.17 10.89 7.23
CA ILE A 23 -0.98 10.48 6.07
C ILE A 23 -2.08 11.50 5.73
N ASN A 24 -2.47 12.32 6.71
CA ASN A 24 -3.42 13.43 6.53
C ASN A 24 -2.84 14.61 5.73
N GLU A 25 -1.52 14.79 5.65
CA GLU A 25 -0.90 15.85 4.85
C GLU A 25 -1.07 15.64 3.34
N TYR A 26 -1.43 14.42 2.92
CA TYR A 26 -1.80 14.07 1.54
C TYR A 26 -3.28 14.25 1.20
N ILE A 27 -4.13 14.62 2.17
CA ILE A 27 -5.55 14.90 1.90
C ILE A 27 -5.72 16.22 1.14
N ASP A 28 -4.72 17.11 1.15
CA ASP A 28 -4.80 18.47 0.59
C ASP A 28 -3.97 18.68 -0.70
N GLU A 29 -3.72 17.64 -1.50
CA GLU A 29 -3.04 17.73 -2.82
C GLU A 29 -1.64 18.39 -2.82
N LYS A 30 -0.99 18.52 -1.66
CA LYS A 30 0.33 19.14 -1.56
C LYS A 30 1.41 18.12 -1.94
N LYS A 31 2.09 18.34 -3.07
CA LYS A 31 3.29 17.57 -3.43
C LYS A 31 4.34 17.70 -2.32
N LEU A 32 4.85 16.59 -1.81
CA LEU A 32 5.99 16.62 -0.91
C LEU A 32 7.21 17.20 -1.63
N GLU A 33 7.90 18.14 -1.00
CA GLU A 33 9.09 18.76 -1.60
C GLU A 33 10.30 17.80 -1.53
N ASN A 34 10.37 16.98 -0.47
CA ASN A 34 11.48 16.08 -0.23
C ASN A 34 11.19 14.65 -0.76
N VAL A 35 12.20 14.03 -1.37
CA VAL A 35 12.17 12.64 -1.83
C VAL A 35 12.04 11.66 -0.66
N ASN A 36 12.78 11.89 0.43
CA ASN A 36 12.78 11.00 1.59
C ASN A 36 11.38 10.93 2.22
N GLU A 37 10.67 12.07 2.27
CA GLU A 37 9.30 12.12 2.75
C GLU A 37 8.35 11.31 1.82
N THR A 38 8.60 11.32 0.51
CA THR A 38 7.78 10.55 -0.46
C THR A 38 7.96 9.05 -0.25
N ILE A 39 9.22 8.61 -0.09
CA ILE A 39 9.56 7.21 0.22
C ILE A 39 8.95 6.79 1.56
N GLU A 40 9.06 7.64 2.59
CA GLU A 40 8.54 7.37 3.92
C GLU A 40 7.02 7.20 3.93
N VAL A 41 6.28 8.01 3.16
CA VAL A 41 4.82 7.85 3.02
C VAL A 41 4.46 6.53 2.35
N ILE A 42 5.19 6.10 1.30
CA ILE A 42 4.96 4.79 0.69
C ILE A 42 5.24 3.68 1.71
N ILE A 43 6.34 3.76 2.45
CA ILE A 43 6.66 2.77 3.51
C ILE A 43 5.53 2.72 4.55
N ASN A 44 5.01 3.86 4.99
CA ASN A 44 3.91 3.92 5.95
C ASN A 44 2.63 3.27 5.38
N ILE A 45 2.35 3.44 4.09
CA ILE A 45 1.25 2.74 3.42
C ILE A 45 1.46 1.22 3.47
N LEU A 46 2.67 0.73 3.18
CA LEU A 46 2.96 -0.72 3.19
C LEU A 46 2.89 -1.30 4.59
N GLU A 47 3.42 -0.60 5.60
CA GLU A 47 3.30 -1.02 6.99
C GLU A 47 1.82 -1.03 7.44
N LEU A 48 0.98 -0.10 6.98
CA LEU A 48 -0.45 -0.11 7.28
C LEU A 48 -1.11 -1.38 6.73
N ILE A 49 -0.87 -1.68 5.46
CA ILE A 49 -1.42 -2.87 4.81
C ILE A 49 -0.95 -4.14 5.53
N LYS A 50 0.32 -4.23 5.95
CA LYS A 50 0.83 -5.34 6.76
C LYS A 50 0.04 -5.52 8.06
N GLU A 51 -0.24 -4.44 8.78
CA GLU A 51 -1.04 -4.51 10.01
C GLU A 51 -2.46 -5.02 9.76
N PHE A 52 -3.08 -4.67 8.63
CA PHE A 52 -4.36 -5.22 8.23
C PHE A 52 -4.28 -6.70 7.86
N ILE A 53 -3.26 -7.12 7.11
CA ILE A 53 -3.06 -8.53 6.73
C ILE A 53 -2.89 -9.41 7.98
N LYS A 54 -2.15 -8.94 9.00
CA LYS A 54 -1.94 -9.65 10.26
C LYS A 54 -3.21 -9.87 11.08
N THR A 55 -4.31 -9.16 10.79
CA THR A 55 -5.56 -9.35 11.52
C THR A 55 -6.10 -10.78 11.34
N PRO A 56 -6.73 -11.37 12.38
CA PRO A 56 -7.30 -12.71 12.27
C PRO A 56 -8.45 -12.77 11.25
N GLU A 57 -9.08 -11.64 10.94
CA GLU A 57 -10.15 -11.53 9.95
C GLU A 57 -9.66 -11.56 8.49
N THR A 58 -8.35 -11.43 8.24
CA THR A 58 -7.80 -11.49 6.88
C THR A 58 -8.02 -12.86 6.25
N ASN A 59 -8.63 -12.83 5.07
CA ASN A 59 -8.98 -13.96 4.24
C ASN A 59 -8.12 -13.95 2.96
N MET A 60 -7.38 -15.04 2.73
CA MET A 60 -6.44 -15.20 1.61
C MET A 60 -7.00 -16.06 0.46
N ILE A 61 -8.28 -16.45 0.49
CA ILE A 61 -8.85 -17.42 -0.49
C ILE A 61 -8.66 -16.98 -1.95
N ARG A 62 -8.66 -15.68 -2.24
CA ARG A 62 -8.55 -15.12 -3.59
C ARG A 62 -7.21 -14.45 -3.85
N SER A 63 -6.17 -14.88 -3.14
CA SER A 63 -4.79 -14.41 -3.25
C SER A 63 -3.96 -15.37 -4.10
N LEU A 64 -3.04 -14.84 -4.90
CA LEU A 64 -1.95 -15.62 -5.52
C LEU A 64 -0.87 -16.04 -4.52
N PHE A 65 -0.83 -15.43 -3.34
CA PHE A 65 0.04 -15.81 -2.23
C PHE A 65 -0.56 -16.98 -1.44
N ASP A 66 0.26 -17.98 -1.12
CA ASP A 66 -0.14 -19.18 -0.40
C ASP A 66 -0.51 -18.88 1.06
N THR A 67 0.22 -17.96 1.70
CA THR A 67 0.04 -17.60 3.12
C THR A 67 0.05 -16.09 3.36
N LYS A 68 -0.39 -15.68 4.56
CA LYS A 68 -0.28 -14.27 5.01
C LYS A 68 1.19 -13.87 5.10
N GLU A 69 2.02 -14.80 5.56
CA GLU A 69 3.45 -14.64 5.74
C GLU A 69 4.17 -14.37 4.41
N ASP A 70 3.77 -15.04 3.32
CA ASP A 70 4.34 -14.79 1.98
C ASP A 70 4.04 -13.37 1.51
N LEU A 71 2.79 -12.92 1.64
CA LEU A 71 2.42 -11.55 1.29
C LEU A 71 3.11 -10.51 2.17
N ILE A 72 3.20 -10.76 3.49
CA ILE A 72 3.94 -9.90 4.40
C ILE A 72 5.42 -9.83 3.99
N SER A 73 6.02 -10.95 3.59
CA SER A 73 7.41 -10.98 3.12
C SER A 73 7.62 -10.19 1.84
N GLU A 74 6.68 -10.24 0.88
CA GLU A 74 6.77 -9.43 -0.34
C GLU A 74 6.69 -7.93 -0.01
N LEU A 75 5.79 -7.54 0.91
CA LEU A 75 5.70 -6.16 1.38
C LEU A 75 6.98 -5.73 2.11
N GLU A 76 7.60 -6.61 2.90
CA GLU A 76 8.88 -6.34 3.58
C GLU A 76 10.05 -6.18 2.61
N ASP A 77 10.12 -6.98 1.54
CA ASP A 77 11.12 -6.81 0.47
C ASP A 77 10.97 -5.44 -0.21
N HIS A 78 9.73 -5.03 -0.54
CA HIS A 78 9.47 -3.71 -1.08
C HIS A 78 9.87 -2.58 -0.12
N ILE A 79 9.55 -2.70 1.18
CA ILE A 79 9.95 -1.71 2.19
C ILE A 79 11.48 -1.63 2.28
N LEU A 80 12.19 -2.76 2.30
CA LEU A 80 13.64 -2.78 2.37
C LEU A 80 14.28 -2.13 1.14
N LYS A 81 13.76 -2.44 -0.05
CA LYS A 81 14.21 -1.83 -1.31
C LYS A 81 13.99 -0.31 -1.32
N LEU A 82 12.82 0.15 -0.90
CA LEU A 82 12.51 1.59 -0.77
C LEU A 82 13.46 2.30 0.20
N LYS A 83 13.76 1.69 1.37
CA LYS A 83 14.72 2.23 2.34
C LYS A 83 16.14 2.37 1.78
N ASN A 84 16.51 1.53 0.83
CA ASN A 84 17.81 1.55 0.16
C ASN A 84 17.80 2.34 -1.15
N GLU A 85 16.70 3.05 -1.46
CA GLU A 85 16.49 3.75 -2.74
C GLU A 85 16.64 2.83 -3.98
N ASP A 86 16.38 1.53 -3.80
CA ASP A 86 16.34 0.53 -4.87
C ASP A 86 14.94 0.47 -5.49
N PHE A 87 14.78 1.09 -6.66
CA PHE A 87 13.50 1.11 -7.38
C PHE A 87 13.35 0.00 -8.43
N SER A 88 14.20 -1.04 -8.40
CA SER A 88 14.16 -2.15 -9.36
C SER A 88 12.80 -2.87 -9.42
N LYS A 89 12.13 -3.00 -8.28
CA LYS A 89 10.81 -3.65 -8.14
C LYS A 89 9.62 -2.67 -8.08
N ILE A 90 9.81 -1.41 -8.48
CA ILE A 90 8.74 -0.40 -8.35
C ILE A 90 7.48 -0.75 -9.16
N LYS A 91 7.64 -1.48 -10.27
CA LYS A 91 6.52 -1.97 -11.07
C LYS A 91 5.69 -3.02 -10.35
N ASP A 92 6.35 -3.97 -9.71
CA ASP A 92 5.68 -5.06 -8.98
C ASP A 92 4.89 -4.45 -7.81
N LEU A 93 5.47 -3.45 -7.15
CA LEU A 93 4.79 -2.69 -6.11
C LEU A 93 3.52 -1.99 -6.64
N ILE A 94 3.58 -1.37 -7.82
CA ILE A 94 2.39 -0.75 -8.45
C ILE A 94 1.33 -1.79 -8.78
N ILE A 95 1.73 -2.97 -9.25
CA ILE A 95 0.80 -4.07 -9.58
C ILE A 95 0.06 -4.53 -8.32
N LEU A 96 0.70 -4.57 -7.14
CA LEU A 96 0.04 -4.91 -5.88
C LEU A 96 -1.12 -3.96 -5.53
N PHE A 97 -1.08 -2.70 -5.97
CA PHE A 97 -2.14 -1.71 -5.73
C PHE A 97 -3.08 -1.50 -6.93
N ALA A 98 -2.85 -2.20 -8.04
CA ALA A 98 -3.68 -2.06 -9.25
C ALA A 98 -5.13 -2.54 -9.01
N PRO A 99 -6.08 -2.07 -9.83
CA PRO A 99 -7.41 -2.68 -9.85
C PRO A 99 -7.32 -4.18 -10.09
N THR A 100 -8.15 -4.95 -9.39
CA THR A 100 -8.19 -6.42 -9.37
C THR A 100 -6.90 -7.09 -8.90
N SER A 101 -6.05 -6.38 -8.14
CA SER A 101 -4.88 -6.98 -7.50
C SER A 101 -5.28 -7.92 -6.36
N ASP A 102 -4.32 -8.76 -5.94
CA ASP A 102 -4.46 -9.60 -4.74
C ASP A 102 -4.85 -8.77 -3.52
N LEU A 103 -4.22 -7.60 -3.31
CA LEU A 103 -4.56 -6.74 -2.16
C LEU A 103 -6.00 -6.23 -2.24
N GLN A 104 -6.51 -5.92 -3.43
CA GLN A 104 -7.91 -5.51 -3.57
C GLN A 104 -8.85 -6.66 -3.22
N GLU A 105 -8.62 -7.85 -3.74
CA GLU A 105 -9.48 -9.03 -3.51
C GLU A 105 -9.42 -9.47 -2.05
N ILE A 106 -8.23 -9.53 -1.45
CA ILE A 106 -8.03 -9.80 -0.01
C ILE A 106 -8.79 -8.76 0.81
N SER A 107 -8.70 -7.46 0.47
CA SER A 107 -9.38 -6.41 1.23
C SER A 107 -10.91 -6.55 1.20
N LEU A 108 -11.45 -7.00 0.07
CA LEU A 108 -12.87 -7.24 -0.13
C LEU A 108 -13.34 -8.41 0.74
N ASP A 109 -12.66 -9.54 0.63
CA ASP A 109 -13.01 -10.76 1.36
C ASP A 109 -12.80 -10.64 2.87
N SER A 110 -11.87 -9.78 3.28
CA SER A 110 -11.52 -9.50 4.68
C SER A 110 -12.31 -8.33 5.29
N GLY A 111 -13.17 -7.66 4.52
CA GLY A 111 -14.06 -6.61 5.00
C GLY A 111 -13.42 -5.24 5.23
N TRP A 112 -12.25 -4.97 4.66
CA TRP A 112 -11.56 -3.67 4.75
C TRP A 112 -11.33 -2.99 3.38
N VAL A 113 -12.12 -3.34 2.35
CA VAL A 113 -12.03 -2.72 1.00
C VAL A 113 -12.16 -1.21 0.97
N LYS A 114 -13.02 -0.61 1.80
CA LYS A 114 -13.16 0.86 1.85
C LYS A 114 -11.86 1.54 2.26
N LEU A 115 -11.16 0.93 3.21
CA LEU A 115 -9.83 1.38 3.61
C LEU A 115 -8.82 1.21 2.47
N PHE A 116 -8.82 0.03 1.84
CA PHE A 116 -7.91 -0.25 0.74
C PHE A 116 -8.05 0.77 -0.40
N LEU A 117 -9.27 1.17 -0.76
CA LEU A 117 -9.50 2.19 -1.78
C LEU A 117 -8.89 3.55 -1.39
N ILE A 118 -9.07 4.00 -0.15
CA ILE A 118 -8.48 5.25 0.36
C ILE A 118 -6.95 5.17 0.33
N ILE A 119 -6.39 4.04 0.76
CA ILE A 119 -4.94 3.83 0.76
C ILE A 119 -4.39 3.80 -0.67
N SER A 120 -5.08 3.11 -1.59
CA SER A 120 -4.66 2.97 -2.99
C SER A 120 -4.66 4.30 -3.71
N GLU A 121 -5.68 5.13 -3.48
CA GLU A 121 -5.72 6.50 -4.01
C GLU A 121 -4.53 7.33 -3.53
N LYS A 122 -4.18 7.22 -2.24
CA LYS A 122 -2.98 7.89 -1.70
C LYS A 122 -1.70 7.34 -2.28
N PHE A 123 -1.60 6.02 -2.41
CA PHE A 123 -0.46 5.36 -3.04
C PHE A 123 -0.26 5.86 -4.47
N ASP A 124 -1.31 5.93 -5.28
CA ASP A 124 -1.27 6.41 -6.67
C ASP A 124 -0.72 7.84 -6.78
N CYS A 125 -1.12 8.72 -5.88
CA CYS A 125 -0.58 10.08 -5.80
C CYS A 125 0.92 10.10 -5.49
N VAL A 126 1.33 9.38 -4.44
CA VAL A 126 2.71 9.41 -3.93
C VAL A 126 3.68 8.69 -4.88
N ILE A 127 3.26 7.56 -5.46
CA ILE A 127 4.10 6.77 -6.37
C ILE A 127 4.36 7.53 -7.68
N LYS A 128 3.37 8.28 -8.18
CA LYS A 128 3.54 9.14 -9.36
C LYS A 128 4.59 10.22 -9.10
N ASP A 129 4.54 10.87 -7.95
CA ASP A 129 5.54 11.86 -7.55
C ASP A 129 6.95 11.25 -7.44
N LEU A 130 7.07 10.05 -6.86
CA LEU A 130 8.35 9.33 -6.80
C LEU A 130 8.91 9.05 -8.21
N ILE A 131 8.08 8.53 -9.11
CA ILE A 131 8.46 8.23 -10.50
C ILE A 131 8.92 9.50 -11.22
N GLU A 132 8.25 10.63 -11.01
CA GLU A 132 8.62 11.92 -11.58
C GLU A 132 9.98 12.41 -11.06
N LYS A 133 10.18 12.38 -9.73
CA LYS A 133 11.42 12.86 -9.08
C LYS A 133 12.66 12.07 -9.49
N PHE A 134 12.56 10.74 -9.55
CA PHE A 134 13.67 9.87 -9.95
C PHE A 134 13.76 9.63 -11.46
N LYS A 135 12.90 10.28 -12.27
CA LYS A 135 12.83 10.09 -13.73
C LYS A 135 12.69 8.62 -14.13
N LEU A 136 11.96 7.83 -13.33
CA LEU A 136 11.80 6.38 -13.52
C LEU A 136 10.90 6.03 -14.72
N LYS A 137 10.44 7.01 -15.50
CA LYS A 137 9.63 6.81 -16.72
C LYS A 137 10.26 5.84 -17.71
N ALA A 138 11.59 5.74 -17.75
CA ALA A 138 12.30 4.77 -18.57
C ALA A 138 12.02 3.32 -18.16
N ILE A 139 11.81 3.05 -16.86
CA ILE A 139 11.43 1.72 -16.36
C ILE A 139 10.11 1.30 -16.99
N PHE A 140 9.17 2.22 -17.21
CA PHE A 140 7.83 1.95 -17.76
C PHE A 140 7.76 1.88 -19.29
N LYS A 141 8.85 2.15 -20.03
CA LYS A 141 8.85 1.94 -21.49
C LYS A 141 8.83 0.44 -21.77
N ARG A 142 7.74 -0.04 -22.37
CA ARG A 142 7.65 -1.42 -22.88
C ARG A 142 8.58 -1.56 -24.08
N ASN A 143 9.48 -2.54 -24.02
CA ASN A 143 9.98 -3.22 -25.21
C ASN A 143 8.79 -4.04 -25.74
N TYR A 144 8.07 -3.48 -26.71
CA TYR A 144 7.11 -4.24 -27.50
C TYR A 144 7.86 -4.94 -28.64
#